data_AF-A0A844MKP6-F1
#
_entry.id   AF-A0A844MKP6-F1
#
_cell.length_a   1.000
_cell.length_b   1.000
_cell.length_c   1.000
_cell.angle_alpha   90.00
_cell.angle_beta   90.00
_cell.angle_gamma   90.00
#
_symmetry.space_group_name_H-M   'P 1'
#
loop_
_entity.id
_entity.type
_entity.pdbx_description
1 polymer ?
#
loop_
_entity_poly.entity_id
_entity_poly.type
_entity_poly.pdbx_seq_one_letter_code
_entity_poly.pdbx_strand_id
1 'polypeptide(L)'
;MVFRIKVDRENFDAAESNGAVDGLFQGRLGLFAYVELGSEMDYIPQPRDNPRTEYRVFRSCNIFFAASVEQLDANEFDGETFNVTVIIYC
;
A
#
# COMPACT_ATOMS: atom_id res chain seq x y z
N MET A 1 1.30 -9.83 9.30
CA MET A 1 2.45 -9.22 8.58
C MET A 1 2.05 -7.79 8.22
N VAL A 2 2.98 -6.84 8.25
CA VAL A 2 2.69 -5.41 7.98
C VAL A 2 3.54 -4.94 6.80
N PHE A 3 2.89 -4.36 5.80
CA PHE A 3 3.54 -3.81 4.60
C PHE A 3 3.42 -2.29 4.59
N ARG A 4 4.46 -1.61 4.09
CA ARG A 4 4.50 -0.16 3.95
C ARG A 4 4.55 0.18 2.47
N ILE A 5 3.55 0.92 2.00
CA ILE A 5 3.36 1.25 0.59
C ILE A 5 3.40 2.77 0.47
N LYS A 6 4.37 3.27 -0.29
CA LYS A 6 4.42 4.68 -0.65
C LYS A 6 3.46 4.91 -1.81
N VAL A 7 2.48 5.77 -1.61
CA VAL A 7 1.51 6.14 -2.63
C VAL A 7 1.67 7.62 -2.98
N ASP A 8 1.21 8.01 -4.16
CA ASP A 8 1.09 9.42 -4.51
C ASP A 8 -0.08 10.07 -3.76
N ARG A 9 -0.10 11.40 -3.71
CA ARG A 9 -1.10 12.16 -2.95
C ARG A 9 -2.53 11.85 -3.40
N GLU A 10 -2.74 11.72 -4.70
CA GLU A 10 -4.06 11.41 -5.28
C GLU A 10 -4.58 10.04 -4.82
N ASN A 11 -3.72 9.01 -4.85
CA ASN A 11 -4.06 7.68 -4.35
C ASN A 11 -4.25 7.65 -2.83
N PHE A 12 -3.48 8.46 -2.08
CA PHE A 12 -3.63 8.58 -0.64
C PHE A 12 -4.98 9.19 -0.23
N ASP A 13 -5.39 10.24 -0.92
CA ASP A 13 -6.65 10.94 -0.66
C ASP A 13 -7.86 10.11 -1.14
N ALA A 14 -7.71 9.35 -2.24
CA ALA A 14 -8.71 8.42 -2.75
C ALA A 14 -8.80 7.10 -1.97
N ALA A 15 -7.84 6.80 -1.10
CA ALA A 15 -7.84 5.56 -0.33
C ALA A 15 -9.07 5.50 0.60
N GLU A 16 -9.82 4.42 0.51
CA GLU A 16 -10.99 4.17 1.36
C GLU A 16 -11.12 2.68 1.70
N SER A 17 -11.96 2.36 2.68
CA SER A 17 -12.16 0.98 3.08
C SER A 17 -12.82 0.18 1.96
N ASN A 18 -12.28 -1.00 1.62
CA ASN A 18 -12.66 -1.81 0.45
C ASN A 18 -12.35 -1.15 -0.91
N GLY A 19 -11.56 -0.07 -0.92
CA GLY A 19 -11.02 0.53 -2.13
C GLY A 19 -9.76 -0.17 -2.62
N ALA A 20 -9.07 0.45 -3.58
CA ALA A 20 -7.78 -0.02 -4.06
C ALA A 20 -6.85 1.16 -4.28
N VAL A 21 -5.55 0.92 -4.15
CA VAL A 21 -4.50 1.91 -4.39
C VAL A 21 -3.26 1.28 -5.00
N ASP A 22 -2.57 2.09 -5.80
CA ASP A 22 -1.29 1.75 -6.40
C ASP A 22 -0.16 2.51 -5.76
N GLY A 23 0.97 1.82 -5.59
CA GLY A 23 2.14 2.46 -5.04
C GLY A 23 3.41 1.62 -5.12
N LEU A 24 4.42 2.10 -4.40
CA LEU A 24 5.75 1.51 -4.33
C LEU A 24 5.94 0.82 -2.98
N PHE A 25 6.35 -0.44 -3.02
CA PHE A 25 6.68 -1.16 -1.80
C PHE A 25 8.02 -0.69 -1.24
N GLN A 26 8.04 -0.22 0.02
CA GLN A 26 9.25 0.35 0.62
C GLN A 26 10.35 -0.70 0.88
N GLY A 27 10.01 -1.98 0.97
CA GLY A 27 10.98 -3.03 1.31
C GLY A 27 11.94 -3.41 0.17
N ARG A 28 11.68 -2.98 -1.06
CA ARG A 28 12.52 -3.29 -2.24
C ARG A 28 12.44 -2.18 -3.28
N LEU A 29 13.60 -1.67 -3.71
CA LEU A 29 13.67 -0.67 -4.78
C LEU A 29 13.05 -1.21 -6.07
N GLY A 30 12.12 -0.44 -6.65
CA GLY A 30 11.51 -0.73 -7.95
C GLY A 30 10.41 -1.79 -7.95
N LEU A 31 9.86 -2.17 -6.79
CA LEU A 31 8.72 -3.07 -6.73
C LEU A 31 7.42 -2.27 -6.62
N PHE A 32 6.57 -2.41 -7.63
CA PHE A 32 5.24 -1.82 -7.66
C PHE A 32 4.25 -2.75 -6.97
N ALA A 33 3.24 -2.17 -6.34
CA ALA A 33 2.23 -2.90 -5.62
C ALA A 33 0.85 -2.32 -5.91
N TYR A 34 -0.04 -3.17 -6.41
CA TYR A 34 -1.48 -2.95 -6.41
C TYR A 34 -2.02 -3.48 -5.09
N VAL A 35 -2.79 -2.67 -4.36
CA VAL A 35 -3.29 -3.03 -3.04
C VAL A 35 -4.80 -2.88 -3.01
N GLU A 36 -5.49 -3.98 -2.78
CA GLU A 36 -6.88 -3.96 -2.36
C GLU A 36 -6.93 -3.67 -0.86
N LEU A 37 -7.46 -2.50 -0.51
CA LEU A 37 -7.60 -2.07 0.87
C LEU A 37 -8.77 -2.79 1.51
N GLY A 38 -8.57 -3.33 2.71
CA GLY A 38 -9.68 -3.83 3.51
C GLY A 38 -10.27 -2.72 4.38
N SER A 39 -10.36 -2.94 5.70
CA SER A 39 -10.95 -1.95 6.62
C SER A 39 -9.90 -0.99 7.17
N GLU A 40 -10.20 0.30 7.12
CA GLU A 40 -9.37 1.34 7.73
C GLU A 40 -9.36 1.25 9.26
N MET A 41 -8.22 1.57 9.86
CA MET A 41 -8.03 1.61 11.29
C MET A 41 -7.25 2.86 11.71
N ASP A 42 -7.44 3.27 12.96
CA ASP A 42 -6.65 4.33 13.56
C ASP A 42 -5.15 4.00 13.50
N TYR A 43 -4.39 4.91 12.90
CA TYR A 43 -2.94 4.84 12.88
C TYR A 43 -2.39 5.14 14.27
N ILE A 44 -1.55 4.25 14.81
CA ILE A 44 -0.81 4.51 16.05
C ILE A 44 0.59 5.01 15.67
N PRO A 45 0.93 6.29 15.92
CA PRO A 45 2.23 6.85 15.58
C PRO A 45 3.36 6.08 16.23
N GLN A 46 4.40 5.78 15.46
CA GLN A 46 5.61 5.13 15.94
C GLN A 46 6.76 6.14 16.10
N PRO A 47 7.71 5.89 17.02
CA PRO A 47 8.84 6.79 17.26
C PRO A 47 9.76 7.04 16.05
N ARG A 48 9.68 6.19 15.01
CA ARG A 48 10.50 6.28 13.79
C ARG A 48 9.73 6.85 12.60
N ASP A 49 8.46 7.21 12.79
CA ASP A 49 7.68 7.78 11.70
C ASP A 49 8.11 9.23 11.44
N ASN A 50 8.03 9.63 10.19
CA ASN A 50 8.40 10.99 9.80
C ASN A 50 7.25 11.92 10.19
N PRO A 51 7.48 12.95 11.04
CA PRO A 51 6.43 13.86 11.47
C PRO A 51 5.85 14.73 10.34
N ARG A 52 6.45 14.70 9.14
CA ARG A 52 5.98 15.42 7.95
C ARG A 52 5.25 14.52 6.94
N THR A 53 5.02 13.25 7.28
CA THR A 53 4.38 12.27 6.42
C THR A 53 3.04 11.89 7.03
N GLU A 54 2.05 11.68 6.17
CA GLU A 54 0.73 11.20 6.59
C GLU A 54 0.65 9.68 6.42
N TYR A 55 0.04 9.00 7.39
CA TYR A 55 -0.02 7.55 7.45
C TYR A 55 -1.46 7.11 7.65
N ARG A 56 -1.88 6.08 6.91
CA ARG A 56 -3.18 5.40 7.09
C ARG A 56 -2.96 3.90 7.17
N VAL A 57 -3.66 3.21 8.07
CA VAL A 57 -3.57 1.76 8.23
C VAL A 57 -4.85 1.12 7.75
N PHE A 58 -4.69 0.04 6.99
CA PHE A 58 -5.77 -0.84 6.56
C PHE A 58 -5.45 -2.27 6.97
N ARG A 59 -6.47 -3.02 7.39
CA ARG A 59 -6.38 -4.46 7.69
C ARG A 59 -7.16 -5.28 6.68
N SER A 60 -6.82 -6.56 6.61
CA SER A 60 -7.42 -7.52 5.67
C SER A 60 -7.21 -7.11 4.21
N CYS A 61 -6.05 -6.52 3.92
CA CYS A 61 -5.67 -6.09 2.59
C CYS A 61 -5.08 -7.25 1.78
N ASN A 62 -5.23 -7.15 0.47
CA ASN A 62 -4.54 -8.02 -0.49
C ASN A 62 -3.54 -7.17 -1.27
N ILE A 63 -2.33 -7.68 -1.45
CA ILE A 63 -1.25 -7.00 -2.15
C ILE A 63 -0.82 -7.87 -3.33
N PHE A 64 -0.70 -7.25 -4.49
CA PHE A 64 -0.23 -7.86 -5.71
C PHE A 64 1.00 -7.10 -6.17
N PHE A 65 2.11 -7.80 -6.34
CA PHE A 65 3.41 -7.22 -6.65
C PHE A 65 3.71 -7.35 -8.13
N ALA A 66 4.23 -6.29 -8.73
CA ALA A 66 4.70 -6.25 -10.11
C ALA A 66 6.10 -5.66 -10.21
N ALA A 67 6.91 -6.13 -11.16
CA ALA A 67 8.24 -5.59 -11.41
C ALA A 67 8.21 -4.28 -12.22
N SER A 68 7.11 -3.99 -12.93
CA SER A 68 6.93 -2.73 -13.67
C SER A 68 5.50 -2.19 -13.57
N VAL A 69 5.33 -0.90 -13.90
CA VAL A 69 4.00 -0.27 -14.01
C VAL A 69 3.19 -0.90 -15.14
N GLU A 70 3.83 -1.24 -16.27
CA GLU A 70 3.17 -1.87 -17.43
C GLU A 70 2.52 -3.20 -17.06
N GLN A 71 3.21 -4.00 -16.23
CA GLN A 71 2.66 -5.25 -15.69
C GLN A 71 1.48 -4.99 -14.76
N LEU A 72 1.56 -3.95 -13.94
CA LEU A 72 0.50 -3.56 -13.01
C LEU A 72 -0.77 -3.13 -13.78
N ASP A 73 -0.63 -2.32 -14.84
CA ASP A 73 -1.71 -1.96 -15.77
C ASP A 73 -2.30 -3.17 -16.50
N ALA A 74 -1.45 -4.15 -16.84
CA ALA A 74 -1.85 -5.39 -17.49
C ALA A 74 -2.44 -6.45 -16.52
N ASN A 75 -2.47 -6.19 -15.21
CA ASN A 75 -2.81 -7.16 -14.17
C ASN A 75 -1.93 -8.43 -14.19
N GLU A 76 -0.65 -8.28 -14.56
CA GLU A 76 0.36 -9.33 -14.50
C GLU A 76 1.19 -9.18 -13.22
N PHE A 77 1.06 -10.11 -12.29
CA PHE A 77 1.71 -10.03 -10.98
C PHE A 77 2.75 -11.14 -10.79
N ASP A 78 3.92 -10.77 -10.28
CA ASP A 78 5.00 -11.70 -9.96
C ASP A 78 4.80 -12.39 -8.60
N GLY A 79 3.88 -11.87 -7.78
CA GLY A 79 3.54 -12.45 -6.49
C GLY A 79 2.38 -11.74 -5.80
N GLU A 80 1.79 -12.42 -4.84
CA GLU A 80 0.61 -11.95 -4.12
C GLU A 80 0.69 -12.26 -2.64
N THR A 81 0.00 -11.48 -1.82
CA THR A 81 -0.08 -11.68 -0.37
C THR A 81 -1.44 -11.22 0.13
N PHE A 82 -2.14 -12.12 0.81
CA PHE A 82 -3.53 -11.89 1.24
C PHE A 82 -3.66 -11.70 2.74
N ASN A 83 -4.73 -11.01 3.14
CA ASN A 83 -5.12 -10.83 4.53
C ASN A 83 -4.00 -10.23 5.41
N VAL A 84 -3.37 -9.16 4.91
CA VAL A 84 -2.28 -8.46 5.60
C VAL A 84 -2.69 -7.07 6.05
N THR A 85 -1.86 -6.48 6.91
CA THR A 85 -2.01 -5.08 7.30
C THR A 85 -1.15 -4.23 6.39
N VAL A 86 -1.73 -3.20 5.79
CA VAL A 86 -1.03 -2.24 4.93
C VAL A 86 -1.03 -0.88 5.59
N ILE A 87 0.13 -0.23 5.59
CA ILE A 87 0.30 1.16 5.95
C ILE A 87 0.60 1.90 4.66
N ILE A 88 -0.32 2.75 4.21
CA ILE A 88 -0.07 3.67 3.10
C ILE A 88 0.48 4.98 3.65
N TYR A 89 1.38 5.60 2.90
CA TYR A 89 1.94 6.90 3.26
C TYR A 89 2.33 7.72 2.03
N CYS A 90 2.22 9.04 2.15
CA CYS A 90 2.55 10.04 1.14
C CYS A 90 3.62 11.02 1.67
#